data_AF-L9W762-F1
#
_entry.id   AF-L9W762-F1
#
_cell.length_a   1.000
_cell.length_b   1.000
_cell.length_c   1.000
_cell.angle_alpha   90.00
_cell.angle_beta   90.00
_cell.angle_gamma   90.00
#
_symmetry.space_group_name_H-M   'P 1'
#
loop_
_entity.id
_entity.type
_entity.pdbx_description
1 polymer ?
#
loop_
_entity_poly.entity_id
_entity_poly.type
_entity_poly.pdbx_seq_one_letter_code
_entity_poly.pdbx_strand_id
1 'polypeptide(L)' 'MSQSDHSEMRIGCPECDTAINASVPPGPGIDEESHSHRLQGTEATCQNCGHELELYYY' A
#
# COMPACT_ATOMS: atom_id res chain seq x y z
N MET A 1 -17.68 -11.21 -9.61
CA MET A 1 -16.78 -10.06 -9.85
C MET A 1 -16.28 -9.66 -8.48
N SER A 2 -15.17 -10.24 -8.01
CA SER A 2 -14.56 -9.86 -6.73
C SER A 2 -13.87 -8.52 -6.94
N GLN A 3 -14.47 -7.43 -6.47
CA GLN A 3 -13.77 -6.17 -6.34
C GLN A 3 -12.74 -6.38 -5.23
N SER A 4 -11.47 -6.47 -5.61
CA SER A 4 -10.38 -6.27 -4.66
C SER A 4 -10.51 -4.83 -4.15
N ASP A 5 -11.12 -4.68 -2.99
CA ASP A 5 -11.38 -3.38 -2.36
C ASP A 5 -10.06 -2.85 -1.79
N HIS A 6 -9.19 -2.33 -2.67
CA HIS A 6 -7.91 -1.75 -2.29
C HIS A 6 -8.18 -0.62 -1.29
N SER A 7 -7.71 -0.78 -0.05
CA SER A 7 -7.79 0.28 0.94
C SER A 7 -6.82 1.40 0.56
N GLU A 8 -7.37 2.58 0.30
CA GLU A 8 -6.58 3.79 0.13
C GLU A 8 -6.02 4.22 1.50
N MET A 9 -4.72 4.03 1.69
CA MET A 9 -4.00 4.52 2.86
C MET A 9 -3.37 5.87 2.56
N ARG A 10 -3.47 6.81 3.52
CA ARG A 10 -2.74 8.08 3.45
C ARG A 10 -1.49 8.00 4.30
N ILE A 11 -0.33 8.13 3.67
CA ILE A 11 0.97 8.16 4.33
C ILE A 11 1.69 9.47 4.00
N GLY A 12 2.63 9.89 4.85
CA GLY A 12 3.45 11.07 4.59
C GLY A 12 4.62 10.75 3.66
N CYS A 13 4.90 11.63 2.70
CA CYS A 13 6.12 11.56 1.92
C CYS A 13 7.32 11.96 2.80
N PRO A 14 8.38 11.14 2.89
CA PRO A 14 9.52 11.41 3.77
C PRO A 14 10.32 12.66 3.36
N GLU A 15 10.26 13.06 2.10
CA GLU A 15 11.05 14.19 1.58
C GLU A 15 10.36 15.56 1.75
N CYS A 16 9.02 15.60 1.70
CA CYS A 16 8.28 16.86 1.66
C CYS A 16 7.09 16.93 2.61
N ASP A 17 6.96 15.92 3.49
CA ASP A 17 5.88 15.77 4.48
C ASP A 17 4.46 15.78 3.88
N THR A 18 4.35 15.69 2.56
CA THR A 18 3.07 15.78 1.87
C THR A 18 2.36 14.44 1.93
N ALA A 19 1.06 14.45 2.24
CA ALA A 19 0.23 13.25 2.22
C ALA A 19 0.14 12.66 0.81
N ILE A 20 0.46 11.38 0.68
CA ILE A 20 0.32 10.59 -0.53
C ILE A 20 -0.71 9.49 -0.29
N ASN A 21 -1.52 9.19 -1.30
CA ASN A 21 -2.42 8.04 -1.26
C ASN A 21 -1.66 6.83 -1.80
N ALA A 22 -1.56 5.80 -0.98
CA ALA A 22 -1.00 4.51 -1.33
C ALA A 22 -2.12 3.46 -1.33
N SER A 23 -2.10 2.58 -2.32
CA SER A 23 -3.09 1.50 -2.44
C SER A 23 -2.50 0.22 -1.88
N VAL A 24 -2.98 -0.20 -0.71
CA VAL A 24 -2.65 -1.52 -0.15
C VAL A 24 -3.88 -2.41 -0.35
N PRO A 25 -3.74 -3.61 -0.97
CA PRO A 25 -4.85 -4.54 -1.05
C PRO A 25 -5.36 -4.81 0.38
N PRO A 26 -6.67 -5.03 0.54
CA PRO A 26 -7.21 -5.37 1.84
C PRO A 26 -6.50 -6.63 2.29
N GLY A 27 -5.88 -6.58 3.47
CA GLY A 27 -5.18 -7.72 4.01
C GLY A 27 -6.11 -8.94 4.02
N PRO A 28 -5.55 -10.15 3.89
CA PRO A 28 -6.36 -11.36 3.95
C PRO A 28 -7.13 -11.29 5.26
N GLY A 29 -8.46 -11.36 5.17
CA GLY A 29 -9.28 -11.52 6.35
C GLY A 29 -8.73 -12.70 7.18
N ILE A 30 -9.00 -12.69 8.47
CA ILE A 30 -8.60 -13.69 9.48
C ILE A 30 -8.86 -15.18 9.15
N ASP A 31 -9.35 -15.49 7.95
CA ASP A 31 -9.71 -16.81 7.43
C ASP A 31 -8.71 -17.40 6.41
N GLU A 32 -7.79 -16.61 5.83
CA GLU A 32 -6.87 -17.11 4.78
C GLU A 32 -5.47 -17.46 5.32
N GLU A 33 -5.43 -18.40 6.27
CA GLU A 33 -4.24 -18.84 7.02
C GLU A 33 -3.14 -19.51 6.16
N SER A 34 -3.37 -19.78 4.87
CA SER A 34 -2.50 -20.68 4.10
C SER A 34 -1.64 -20.04 2.99
N HIS A 35 -1.90 -18.79 2.58
CA HIS A 35 -1.21 -18.17 1.42
C HIS A 35 -0.56 -16.81 1.71
N SER A 36 -0.74 -16.26 2.91
CA SER A 36 -0.61 -14.82 3.17
C SER A 36 0.64 -14.38 3.96
N HIS A 37 1.62 -15.27 4.14
CA HIS A 37 2.90 -14.93 4.79
C HIS A 37 3.97 -14.46 3.80
N ARG A 38 3.58 -14.01 2.60
CA ARG A 38 4.51 -13.53 1.58
C ARG A 38 4.53 -12.01 1.61
N LEU A 39 5.69 -11.45 1.95
CA LEU A 39 5.94 -10.02 1.86
C LEU A 39 5.58 -9.54 0.45
N GLN A 40 4.61 -8.64 0.36
CA GLN A 40 4.21 -7.98 -0.87
C GLN A 40 4.75 -6.57 -0.88
N GLY A 41 5.10 -6.08 -2.07
CA GLY A 41 5.59 -4.72 -2.29
C GLY A 41 4.67 -3.98 -3.25
N THR A 42 4.45 -2.69 -3.01
CA THR A 42 3.84 -1.77 -3.96
C THR A 42 4.66 -0.49 -4.04
N GLU A 43 4.80 0.04 -5.25
CA GLU A 43 5.49 1.30 -5.51
C GLU A 43 4.46 2.43 -5.56
N ALA A 44 4.79 3.55 -4.94
CA ALA A 44 4.03 4.78 -5.04
C ALA A 44 4.97 5.98 -5.27
N THR A 45 4.45 7.01 -5.91
CA THR A 45 5.22 8.22 -6.23
C THR A 45 4.52 9.43 -5.63
N CYS A 46 5.29 10.27 -4.93
CA CYS A 46 4.77 11.53 -4.43
C CYS A 46 4.53 12.50 -5.60
N GLN A 47 3.28 12.90 -5.81
CA GLN A 47 2.93 13.87 -6.85
C GLN A 47 3.43 15.29 -6.58
N ASN A 48 3.84 15.59 -5.34
CA ASN A 48 4.31 16.93 -4.97
C ASN A 48 5.81 17.14 -5.26
N CYS A 49 6.66 16.18 -4.91
CA CYS A 49 8.11 16.29 -5.08
C CYS A 49 8.70 15.30 -6.10
N GLY A 50 7.90 14.37 -6.61
CA GLY A 50 8.35 13.33 -7.55
C GLY A 50 9.11 12.17 -6.89
N HIS A 51 9.16 12.11 -5.56
CA HIS A 51 9.89 11.05 -4.86
C HIS A 51 9.18 9.69 -4.98
N GLU A 52 9.93 8.68 -5.39
CA GLU A 52 9.49 7.28 -5.49
C GLU A 52 9.68 6.59 -4.14
N LEU A 53 8.71 5.75 -3.77
CA LEU A 53 8.68 5.10 -2.47
C LEU A 53 8.07 3.71 -2.58
N GLU A 54 8.67 2.76 -1.86
CA GLU A 54 8.28 1.35 -1.85
C GLU A 54 7.63 1.00 -0.51
N LEU A 55 6.46 0.36 -0.58
CA LEU A 55 5.66 -0.01 0.57
C LEU A 55 5.56 -1.52 0.64
N TYR A 56 5.90 -2.08 1.80
CA TYR A 56 5.85 -3.51 2.02
C TYR A 56 4.79 -3.87 3.06
N TYR A 57 3.99 -4.90 2.77
CA TYR A 57 2.91 -5.39 3.61
C TYR A 57 2.83 -6.92 3.58
N TYR A 58 2.12 -7.48 4.55
CA TYR A 58 1.82 -8.91 4.68
C TYR A 58 0.32 -9.12 4.50
#